data_AF-A0A965PA98-F1
#
_entry.id   AF-A0A965PA98-F1
#
_cell.length_a   1.000
_cell.length_b   1.000
_cell.length_c   1.000
_cell.angle_alpha   90.00
_cell.angle_beta   90.00
_cell.angle_gamma   90.00
#
_symmetry.space_group_name_H-M   'P 1'
#
loop_
_entity.id
_entity.type
_entity.pdbx_description
1 polymer ?
#
loop_
_entity_poly.entity_id
_entity_poly.type
_entity_poly.pdbx_seq_one_letter_code
_entity_poly.pdbx_strand_id
1 'polypeptide(L)'
;MIIARATDSGREFKLVTPGLHLSRCYRVIDLGTQLTVFQGKEKSNRKVLVQFEVYGEDDLGNPMVTDNGDPMVVGKNYTLSLGEMASLRKDLQSWRGREFTSEELKGFQLSNILDQWAMVSIIHTSGNDGKTYANITAVMPVPANVRKAGLPTGHNKPVIFSIDSPDMALYESFSDGLKAKIAKSPEWSSRTSYAPRPAAQQTSRPAAPAVEFEEDEIPF
;
A
#
# COMPACT_ATOMS: atom_id res chain seq x y z
N MET A 1 13.63 22.36 36.81
CA MET A 1 12.44 22.52 35.95
C MET A 1 12.74 21.80 34.64
N ILE A 2 12.02 20.72 34.35
CA ILE A 2 12.18 19.96 33.09
C ILE A 2 11.25 20.59 32.08
N ILE A 3 11.81 21.12 30.98
CA ILE A 3 11.05 21.74 29.89
C ILE A 3 11.08 20.78 28.71
N ALA A 4 9.91 20.30 28.30
CA ALA A 4 9.74 19.63 27.02
C ALA A 4 9.76 20.69 25.91
N ARG A 5 10.59 20.47 24.88
CA ARG A 5 10.57 21.26 23.65
C ARG A 5 9.97 20.40 22.54
N ALA A 6 9.03 20.97 21.77
CA ALA A 6 8.61 20.37 20.52
C ALA A 6 9.81 20.36 19.57
N THR A 7 10.26 19.18 19.17
CA THR A 7 11.14 19.03 18.01
C THR A 7 10.24 19.01 16.80
N ASP A 8 9.98 20.19 16.24
CA ASP A 8 9.37 20.28 14.91
C ASP A 8 10.47 19.90 13.90
N SER A 9 10.73 18.60 13.76
CA SER A 9 11.55 18.06 12.68
C SER A 9 10.72 18.06 11.40
N GLY A 10 10.18 19.22 11.04
CA GLY A 10 9.46 19.44 9.79
C GLY A 10 10.46 19.45 8.65
N ARG A 11 10.92 18.27 8.21
CA ARG A 11 11.53 18.16 6.90
C ARG A 11 10.47 18.56 5.88
N GLU A 12 10.66 19.69 5.26
CA GLU A 12 9.90 20.10 4.10
C GLU A 12 10.28 19.16 2.95
N PHE A 13 9.40 18.20 2.65
CA PHE A 13 9.64 17.29 1.55
C PHE A 13 9.41 18.04 0.24
N LYS A 14 10.41 18.03 -0.65
CA LYS A 14 10.25 18.50 -2.03
C LYS A 14 9.04 17.79 -2.65
N LEU A 15 8.09 18.56 -3.16
CA LEU A 15 6.90 18.05 -3.81
C LEU A 15 7.12 17.96 -5.32
N VAL A 16 6.56 16.93 -5.95
CA VAL A 16 6.50 16.87 -7.42
C VAL A 16 5.69 18.08 -7.90
N THR A 17 6.19 18.79 -8.89
CA THR A 17 5.51 20.00 -9.37
C THR A 17 4.16 19.65 -10.00
N PRO A 18 3.20 20.59 -9.98
CA PRO A 18 1.96 20.42 -10.74
C PRO A 18 2.29 20.25 -12.23
N GLY A 19 1.50 19.46 -12.94
CA GLY A 19 1.71 19.24 -14.37
C GLY A 19 1.58 17.78 -14.77
N LEU A 20 2.01 17.49 -16.00
CA LEU A 20 1.91 16.17 -16.61
C LEU A 20 3.31 15.53 -16.68
N HIS A 21 3.50 14.46 -15.92
CA HIS A 21 4.81 13.83 -15.78
C HIS A 21 4.85 12.42 -16.33
N LEU A 22 5.97 12.05 -16.95
CA LEU A 22 6.25 10.64 -17.25
C LEU A 22 6.52 9.92 -15.93
N SER A 23 5.90 8.77 -15.71
CA SER A 23 6.06 8.04 -14.46
C SER A 23 5.94 6.54 -14.66
N ARG A 24 6.55 5.77 -13.75
CA ARG A 24 6.46 4.31 -13.74
C ARG A 24 5.81 3.82 -12.46
N CYS A 25 4.79 2.97 -12.57
CA CYS A 25 4.21 2.34 -11.40
C CYS A 25 5.17 1.27 -10.87
N TYR A 26 5.77 1.52 -9.72
CA TYR A 26 6.72 0.59 -9.11
C TYR A 26 6.16 -0.06 -7.84
N ARG A 27 5.05 0.45 -7.30
CA ARG A 27 4.49 -0.10 -6.06
C ARG A 27 2.97 -0.13 -6.02
N VAL A 28 2.42 -1.29 -5.66
CA VAL A 28 1.01 -1.48 -5.35
C VAL A 28 0.90 -2.09 -3.96
N ILE A 29 0.19 -1.42 -3.05
CA ILE A 29 0.12 -1.82 -1.64
C ILE A 29 -1.34 -1.97 -1.24
N ASP A 30 -1.72 -3.18 -0.89
CA ASP A 30 -2.99 -3.43 -0.21
C ASP A 30 -2.94 -2.87 1.21
N LEU A 31 -3.84 -1.93 1.51
CA LEU A 31 -3.93 -1.29 2.81
C LEU A 31 -4.95 -2.00 3.72
N GLY A 32 -5.61 -3.05 3.24
CA GLY A 32 -6.71 -3.69 3.94
C GLY A 32 -7.97 -2.83 4.01
N THR A 33 -8.93 -3.24 4.82
CA THR A 33 -10.17 -2.50 5.05
C THR A 33 -9.92 -1.30 5.94
N GLN A 34 -10.31 -0.12 5.44
CA GLN A 34 -10.13 1.16 6.13
C GLN A 34 -11.49 1.78 6.43
N LEU A 35 -11.68 2.16 7.69
CA LEU A 35 -12.84 2.90 8.15
C LEU A 35 -12.69 4.38 7.79
N THR A 36 -13.71 4.98 7.19
CA THR A 36 -13.79 6.42 6.94
C THR A 36 -15.12 6.93 7.46
N VAL A 37 -15.10 7.99 8.25
CA VAL A 37 -16.32 8.68 8.71
C VAL A 37 -16.55 9.88 7.82
N PHE A 38 -17.68 9.92 7.11
CA PHE A 38 -18.07 11.05 6.28
C PHE A 38 -19.47 11.51 6.66
N GLN A 39 -19.60 12.77 7.08
CA GLN A 39 -20.86 13.36 7.57
C GLN A 39 -21.56 12.49 8.64
N GLY A 40 -20.78 11.98 9.59
CA GLY A 40 -21.30 11.11 10.67
C GLY A 40 -21.65 9.68 10.25
N LYS A 41 -21.53 9.33 8.95
CA LYS A 41 -21.72 7.97 8.47
C LYS A 41 -20.38 7.26 8.33
N GLU A 42 -20.29 6.11 8.98
CA GLU A 42 -19.13 5.23 8.86
C GLU A 42 -19.21 4.42 7.57
N LYS A 43 -18.09 4.36 6.85
CA LYS A 43 -17.95 3.54 5.65
C LYS A 43 -16.62 2.81 5.69
N SER A 44 -16.69 1.49 5.70
CA SER A 44 -15.53 0.60 5.59
C SER A 44 -15.35 0.19 4.14
N ASN A 45 -14.15 0.39 3.59
CA ASN A 45 -13.81 -0.12 2.26
C ASN A 45 -12.39 -0.64 2.23
N ARG A 46 -12.13 -1.72 1.49
CA ARG A 46 -10.76 -2.15 1.18
C ARG A 46 -10.08 -1.09 0.33
N LYS A 47 -8.87 -0.69 0.71
CA LYS A 47 -8.10 0.36 0.06
C LYS A 47 -6.81 -0.19 -0.52
N VAL A 48 -6.37 0.38 -1.64
CA VAL A 48 -5.06 0.11 -2.24
C VAL A 48 -4.35 1.43 -2.51
N LEU A 49 -3.05 1.47 -2.24
CA LEU A 49 -2.16 2.57 -2.62
C LEU A 49 -1.37 2.15 -3.86
N VAL A 50 -1.46 2.94 -4.92
CA VAL A 50 -0.62 2.79 -6.12
C VAL A 50 0.39 3.94 -6.13
N GLN A 51 1.67 3.63 -6.21
CA GLN A 51 2.75 4.61 -6.25
C GLN A 51 3.50 4.58 -7.58
N PHE A 52 3.86 5.77 -8.01
CA PHE A 52 4.60 6.03 -9.22
C PHE A 52 5.87 6.79 -8.86
N GLU A 53 6.99 6.35 -9.42
CA GLU A 53 8.21 7.14 -9.47
C GLU A 53 8.18 8.03 -10.72
N VAL A 54 8.54 9.29 -10.54
CA VAL A 54 8.38 10.36 -11.52
C VAL A 54 9.71 10.61 -12.23
N TYR A 55 9.63 10.82 -13.54
CA TYR A 55 10.77 11.05 -14.42
C TYR A 55 10.62 12.34 -15.20
N GLY A 56 11.75 12.99 -15.44
CA GLY A 56 11.83 14.23 -16.21
C GLY A 56 12.28 15.41 -15.35
N GLU A 57 11.90 16.60 -15.80
CA GLU A 57 12.28 17.89 -15.23
C GLU A 57 11.02 18.72 -14.95
N ASP A 58 11.16 19.74 -14.10
CA ASP A 58 10.12 20.75 -13.90
C ASP A 58 10.12 21.79 -15.04
N ASP A 59 9.20 22.76 -14.97
CA ASP A 59 9.08 23.86 -15.94
C ASP A 59 10.34 24.75 -16.02
N LEU A 60 11.25 24.65 -15.04
CA LEU A 60 12.51 25.38 -14.98
C LEU A 60 13.72 24.53 -15.40
N GLY A 61 13.50 23.26 -15.80
CA GLY A 61 14.55 22.33 -16.19
C GLY A 61 15.25 21.63 -15.01
N ASN A 62 14.72 21.72 -13.79
CA ASN A 62 15.31 21.01 -12.65
C ASN A 62 14.86 19.54 -12.62
N PRO A 63 15.76 18.58 -12.36
CA PRO A 63 15.38 17.17 -12.27
C PRO A 63 14.37 16.86 -11.17
N MET A 64 13.42 15.96 -11.48
CA MET A 64 12.42 15.40 -10.55
C MET A 64 13.00 14.34 -9.59
N VAL A 65 14.03 14.74 -8.86
CA VAL A 65 14.73 13.90 -7.88
C VAL A 65 14.68 14.53 -6.49
N THR A 66 14.76 13.65 -5.49
CA THR A 66 15.00 13.99 -4.08
C THR A 66 16.42 14.52 -3.87
N ASP A 67 16.72 15.02 -2.67
CA ASP A 67 18.06 15.51 -2.32
C ASP A 67 19.15 14.43 -2.43
N ASN A 68 18.76 13.15 -2.34
CA ASN A 68 19.67 12.01 -2.50
C ASN A 68 19.86 11.58 -3.97
N GLY A 69 19.20 12.26 -4.92
CA GLY A 69 19.23 11.90 -6.34
C GLY A 69 18.23 10.82 -6.75
N ASP A 70 17.46 10.26 -5.81
CA ASP A 70 16.43 9.26 -6.13
C ASP A 70 15.22 9.91 -6.81
N PRO A 71 14.56 9.26 -7.79
CA PRO A 71 13.33 9.77 -8.38
C PRO A 71 12.27 10.07 -7.34
N MET A 72 11.59 11.20 -7.49
CA MET A 72 10.49 11.57 -6.61
C MET A 72 9.32 10.62 -6.79
N VAL A 73 8.59 10.36 -5.70
CA VAL A 73 7.46 9.41 -5.69
C VAL A 73 6.15 10.11 -5.36
N VAL A 74 5.12 9.79 -6.13
CA VAL A 74 3.73 10.19 -5.88
C VAL A 74 2.85 8.97 -5.77
N GLY A 75 1.76 9.07 -5.02
CA GLY A 75 0.85 7.95 -4.83
C GLY A 75 -0.61 8.36 -4.80
N LYS A 76 -1.48 7.45 -5.22
CA LYS A 76 -2.93 7.62 -5.15
C LYS A 76 -3.56 6.48 -4.38
N ASN A 77 -4.41 6.86 -3.41
CA ASN A 77 -5.21 5.91 -2.65
C ASN A 77 -6.53 5.65 -3.39
N TYR A 78 -6.87 4.38 -3.54
CA TYR A 78 -8.10 3.94 -4.17
C TYR A 78 -8.93 3.10 -3.23
N THR A 79 -10.25 3.10 -3.42
CA THR A 79 -11.07 1.95 -3.02
C THR A 79 -10.80 0.81 -4.00
N LEU A 80 -10.52 -0.38 -3.48
CA LEU A 80 -10.32 -1.59 -4.28
C LEU A 80 -11.67 -2.08 -4.81
N SER A 81 -12.15 -1.44 -5.89
CA SER A 81 -13.43 -1.72 -6.53
C SER A 81 -13.36 -1.37 -8.01
N LEU A 82 -14.04 -2.17 -8.83
CA LEU A 82 -14.24 -1.92 -10.26
C LEU A 82 -15.70 -1.54 -10.59
N GLY A 83 -16.45 -1.04 -9.61
CA GLY A 83 -17.77 -0.47 -9.84
C GLY A 83 -17.71 0.70 -10.84
N GLU A 84 -18.80 0.96 -11.54
CA GLU A 84 -18.87 1.95 -12.63
C GLU A 84 -18.38 3.36 -12.22
N MET A 85 -18.66 3.76 -10.98
CA MET A 85 -18.24 5.05 -10.42
C MET A 85 -16.87 5.01 -9.72
N ALA A 86 -16.22 3.85 -9.61
CA ALA A 86 -14.98 3.70 -8.87
C ALA A 86 -13.82 4.41 -9.58
N SER A 87 -13.07 5.23 -8.84
CA SER A 87 -11.90 5.95 -9.37
C SER A 87 -10.81 5.01 -9.88
N LEU A 88 -10.63 3.84 -9.23
CA LEU A 88 -9.68 2.83 -9.67
C LEU A 88 -10.01 2.34 -11.08
N ARG A 89 -11.28 1.99 -11.33
CA ARG A 89 -11.73 1.57 -12.67
C ARG A 89 -11.52 2.68 -13.71
N LYS A 90 -11.92 3.91 -13.39
CA LYS A 90 -11.79 5.06 -14.31
C LYS A 90 -10.33 5.29 -14.72
N ASP A 91 -9.41 5.32 -13.74
CA ASP A 91 -7.99 5.51 -14.01
C ASP A 91 -7.39 4.31 -14.76
N LEU A 92 -7.78 3.07 -14.44
CA LEU A 92 -7.31 1.88 -15.16
C LEU A 92 -7.80 1.85 -16.62
N GLN A 93 -9.04 2.25 -16.90
CA GLN A 93 -9.57 2.35 -18.27
C GLN A 93 -8.84 3.43 -19.06
N SER A 94 -8.70 4.62 -18.46
CA SER A 94 -7.96 5.74 -19.05
C SER A 94 -6.54 5.31 -19.39
N TRP A 95 -5.81 4.74 -18.42
CA TRP A 95 -4.43 4.33 -18.58
C TRP A 95 -4.24 3.23 -19.62
N ARG A 96 -5.15 2.24 -19.67
CA ARG A 96 -5.12 1.17 -20.68
C ARG A 96 -5.60 1.64 -22.05
N GLY A 97 -6.23 2.80 -22.14
CA GLY A 97 -6.83 3.33 -23.37
C GLY A 97 -8.02 2.51 -23.88
N ARG A 98 -8.66 1.70 -23.02
CA ARG A 98 -9.84 0.90 -23.39
C ARG A 98 -10.72 0.59 -22.18
N GLU A 99 -11.98 0.28 -22.47
CA GLU A 99 -12.91 -0.15 -21.44
C GLU A 99 -12.63 -1.57 -20.92
N PHE A 100 -13.10 -1.83 -19.70
CA PHE A 100 -13.11 -3.19 -19.15
C PHE A 100 -14.19 -4.02 -19.86
N THR A 101 -13.84 -5.25 -20.21
CA THR A 101 -14.84 -6.24 -20.64
C THR A 101 -15.60 -6.78 -19.44
N SER A 102 -16.78 -7.38 -19.67
CA SER A 102 -17.56 -8.01 -18.60
C SER A 102 -16.78 -9.09 -17.84
N GLU A 103 -15.87 -9.79 -18.53
CA GLU A 103 -15.02 -10.81 -17.90
C GLU A 103 -13.94 -10.18 -17.01
N GLU A 104 -13.27 -9.12 -17.49
CA GLU A 104 -12.26 -8.42 -16.69
C GLU A 104 -12.86 -7.71 -15.45
N LEU A 105 -14.14 -7.32 -15.51
CA LEU A 105 -14.84 -6.77 -14.35
C LEU A 105 -15.11 -7.80 -13.25
N LYS A 106 -15.12 -9.10 -13.55
CA LYS A 106 -15.22 -10.16 -12.53
C LYS A 106 -13.94 -10.25 -11.69
N GLY A 107 -12.80 -9.85 -12.27
CA GLY A 107 -11.52 -9.83 -11.58
C GLY A 107 -10.42 -9.29 -12.48
N PHE A 108 -9.75 -8.23 -12.03
CA PHE A 108 -8.55 -7.70 -12.65
C PHE A 108 -7.40 -7.76 -11.67
N GLN A 109 -6.29 -8.39 -12.06
CA GLN A 109 -5.10 -8.47 -11.23
C GLN A 109 -4.31 -7.16 -11.30
N LEU A 110 -4.11 -6.50 -10.16
CA LEU A 110 -3.32 -5.26 -10.10
C LEU A 110 -1.83 -5.48 -10.35
N SER A 111 -1.33 -6.72 -10.35
CA SER A 111 0.01 -7.04 -10.85
C SER A 111 0.20 -6.62 -12.31
N ASN A 112 -0.88 -6.58 -13.11
CA ASN A 112 -0.82 -6.17 -14.52
C ASN A 112 -0.46 -4.70 -14.74
N ILE A 113 -0.58 -3.86 -13.70
CA ILE A 113 -0.15 -2.46 -13.77
C ILE A 113 1.21 -2.21 -13.13
N LEU A 114 1.79 -3.23 -12.50
CA LEU A 114 3.12 -3.14 -11.93
C LEU A 114 4.15 -3.03 -13.06
N ASP A 115 5.14 -2.17 -12.86
CA ASP A 115 6.19 -1.83 -13.82
C ASP A 115 5.70 -1.15 -15.11
N GLN A 116 4.42 -0.79 -15.18
CA GLN A 116 3.86 -0.10 -16.34
C GLN A 116 4.12 1.42 -16.28
N TRP A 117 4.37 2.00 -17.44
CA TRP A 117 4.58 3.44 -17.60
C TRP A 117 3.26 4.19 -17.85
N ALA A 118 3.17 5.39 -17.30
CA ALA A 118 2.02 6.27 -17.40
C ALA A 118 2.46 7.73 -17.61
N MET A 119 1.54 8.54 -18.15
CA MET A 119 1.56 9.98 -17.90
C MET A 119 0.66 10.25 -16.70
N VAL A 120 1.21 10.84 -15.66
CA VAL A 120 0.52 11.14 -14.40
C VAL A 120 0.32 12.65 -14.30
N SER A 121 -0.93 13.07 -14.15
CA SER A 121 -1.27 14.47 -13.93
C SER A 121 -1.28 14.78 -12.43
N ILE A 122 -0.50 15.78 -12.03
CA ILE A 122 -0.32 16.23 -10.66
C ILE A 122 -0.96 17.60 -10.47
N ILE A 123 -1.72 17.76 -9.38
CA ILE A 123 -2.17 19.05 -8.88
C ILE A 123 -1.69 19.25 -7.44
N HIS A 124 -1.50 20.49 -7.04
CA HIS A 124 -1.29 20.85 -5.65
C HIS A 124 -2.62 21.21 -4.98
N THR A 125 -2.86 20.64 -3.80
CA THR A 125 -4.03 20.99 -2.99
C THR A 125 -3.59 21.29 -1.58
N SER A 126 -4.15 22.34 -0.98
CA SER A 126 -3.97 22.64 0.44
C SER A 126 -4.79 21.67 1.29
N GLY A 127 -4.14 21.02 2.26
CA GLY A 127 -4.81 20.23 3.28
C GLY A 127 -5.44 21.12 4.35
N ASN A 128 -6.28 20.52 5.19
CA ASN A 128 -6.90 21.19 6.33
C ASN A 128 -5.89 21.63 7.39
N ASP A 129 -4.67 21.10 7.33
CA ASP A 129 -3.50 21.45 8.14
C ASP A 129 -2.70 22.63 7.57
N GLY A 130 -3.14 23.21 6.46
CA GLY A 130 -2.46 24.29 5.75
C GLY A 130 -1.26 23.83 4.91
N LYS A 131 -0.95 22.52 4.88
CA LYS A 131 0.17 21.99 4.09
C LYS A 131 -0.28 21.73 2.66
N THR A 132 0.61 21.98 1.70
CA THR A 132 0.38 21.64 0.30
C THR A 132 0.72 20.17 0.05
N TYR A 133 -0.14 19.47 -0.69
CA TYR A 133 0.06 18.08 -1.09
C TYR A 133 0.02 17.95 -2.61
N ALA A 134 0.96 17.19 -3.18
CA ALA A 134 0.93 16.79 -4.59
C ALA A 134 0.02 15.57 -4.77
N ASN A 135 -1.06 15.73 -5.52
CA ASN A 135 -2.08 14.70 -5.73
C ASN A 135 -2.22 14.32 -7.20
N ILE A 136 -2.33 13.02 -7.45
CA ILE A 136 -2.59 12.48 -8.78
C ILE A 136 -4.08 12.67 -9.14
N THR A 137 -4.38 13.41 -10.20
CA THR A 137 -5.75 13.58 -10.69
C THR A 137 -6.11 12.59 -11.78
N ALA A 138 -5.18 12.29 -12.68
CA ALA A 138 -5.39 11.39 -13.79
C ALA A 138 -4.16 10.53 -14.08
N VAL A 139 -4.40 9.33 -14.60
CA VAL A 139 -3.39 8.39 -15.09
C VAL A 139 -3.74 8.04 -16.53
N MET A 140 -2.78 8.26 -17.45
CA MET A 140 -2.98 8.14 -18.89
C MET A 140 -1.88 7.30 -19.53
N PRO A 141 -2.12 6.69 -20.71
CA PRO A 141 -1.09 5.97 -21.43
C PRO A 141 0.04 6.92 -21.84
N VAL A 142 1.27 6.41 -21.81
CA VAL A 142 2.38 7.14 -22.42
C VAL A 142 2.15 7.26 -23.93
N PRO A 143 2.21 8.45 -24.53
CA PRO A 143 2.06 8.64 -25.97
C PRO A 143 3.05 7.79 -26.79
N ALA A 144 2.61 7.34 -27.97
CA ALA A 144 3.39 6.42 -28.81
C ALA A 144 4.74 7.01 -29.26
N ASN A 145 4.79 8.31 -29.53
CA ASN A 145 6.03 9.02 -29.88
C ASN A 145 7.04 9.00 -28.72
N VAL A 146 6.58 9.18 -27.47
CA VAL A 146 7.45 9.11 -26.29
C VAL A 146 7.99 7.69 -26.10
N ARG A 147 7.15 6.66 -26.24
CA ARG A 147 7.61 5.25 -26.16
C ARG A 147 8.65 4.93 -27.24
N LYS A 148 8.45 5.41 -28.46
CA LYS A 148 9.37 5.20 -29.59
C LYS A 148 10.70 5.94 -29.40
N ALA A 149 10.70 7.09 -28.73
CA ALA A 149 11.92 7.82 -28.39
C ALA A 149 12.76 7.12 -27.31
N GLY A 150 12.17 6.14 -26.60
CA GLY A 150 12.80 5.40 -25.51
C GLY A 150 12.28 5.86 -24.16
N LEU A 151 12.13 4.91 -23.25
CA LEU A 151 11.75 5.17 -21.86
C LEU A 151 12.98 5.04 -20.98
N PRO A 152 13.10 5.84 -19.90
CA PRO A 152 14.18 5.68 -18.94
C PRO A 152 14.22 4.28 -18.33
N THR A 153 15.37 3.91 -17.76
CA THR A 153 15.42 2.70 -16.91
C THR A 153 14.78 3.00 -15.56
N GLY A 154 13.92 2.09 -15.14
CA GLY A 154 13.28 2.15 -13.85
C GLY A 154 14.26 2.09 -12.67
N HIS A 155 14.11 2.95 -11.68
CA HIS A 155 15.05 3.07 -10.55
C HIS A 155 14.66 2.13 -9.41
N ASN A 156 13.42 2.22 -8.93
CA ASN A 156 12.96 1.40 -7.81
C ASN A 156 12.58 -0.03 -8.25
N LYS A 157 12.82 -1.04 -7.42
CA LYS A 157 12.34 -2.40 -7.74
C LYS A 157 10.80 -2.42 -7.74
N PRO A 158 10.14 -2.94 -8.79
CA PRO A 158 8.69 -3.10 -8.80
C PRO A 158 8.26 -4.11 -7.75
N VAL A 159 7.35 -3.74 -6.84
CA VAL A 159 6.86 -4.60 -5.76
C VAL A 159 5.35 -4.48 -5.57
N ILE A 160 4.73 -5.59 -5.19
CA ILE A 160 3.33 -5.64 -4.78
C ILE A 160 3.25 -6.21 -3.37
N PHE A 161 2.48 -5.55 -2.50
CA PHE A 161 2.22 -6.00 -1.14
C PHE A 161 0.75 -6.38 -1.01
N SER A 162 0.49 -7.62 -0.58
CA SER A 162 -0.84 -8.13 -0.23
C SER A 162 -0.94 -8.30 1.27
N ILE A 163 -2.04 -7.84 1.86
CA ILE A 163 -2.28 -8.01 3.29
C ILE A 163 -2.60 -9.46 3.67
N ASP A 164 -3.17 -10.23 2.73
CA ASP A 164 -3.54 -11.62 2.95
C ASP A 164 -2.28 -12.50 3.06
N SER A 165 -1.30 -12.25 2.20
CA SER A 165 0.01 -12.93 2.15
C SER A 165 1.16 -11.92 2.18
N PRO A 166 1.47 -11.33 3.36
CA PRO A 166 2.42 -10.23 3.47
C PRO A 166 3.86 -10.74 3.42
N ASP A 167 4.65 -10.12 2.56
CA ASP A 167 6.10 -10.15 2.67
C ASP A 167 6.52 -9.20 3.81
N MET A 168 6.96 -9.77 4.93
CA MET A 168 7.34 -8.99 6.11
C MET A 168 8.62 -8.18 5.89
N ALA A 169 9.54 -8.63 5.03
CA ALA A 169 10.73 -7.85 4.70
C ALA A 169 10.34 -6.58 3.93
N LEU A 170 9.37 -6.70 3.01
CA LEU A 170 8.79 -5.54 2.32
C LEU A 170 8.01 -4.65 3.29
N TYR A 171 7.21 -5.22 4.20
CA TYR A 171 6.46 -4.46 5.19
C TYR A 171 7.37 -3.59 6.08
N GLU A 172 8.49 -4.14 6.57
CA GLU A 172 9.42 -3.38 7.42
C GLU A 172 10.10 -2.23 6.67
N SER A 173 10.21 -2.30 5.35
CA SER A 173 10.74 -1.20 4.52
C SER A 173 9.79 -0.01 4.39
N PHE A 174 8.53 -0.14 4.82
CA PHE A 174 7.55 0.93 4.74
C PHE A 174 7.74 2.00 5.82
N SER A 175 7.32 3.22 5.52
CA SER A 175 7.29 4.30 6.51
C SER A 175 6.34 3.99 7.66
N ASP A 176 6.60 4.56 8.84
CA ASP A 176 5.78 4.32 10.03
C ASP A 176 4.31 4.70 9.82
N GLY A 177 4.06 5.79 9.08
CA GLY A 177 2.70 6.19 8.72
C GLY A 177 1.97 5.16 7.85
N LEU A 178 2.67 4.53 6.91
CA LEU A 178 2.11 3.48 6.07
C LEU A 178 1.89 2.18 6.86
N LYS A 179 2.87 1.76 7.67
CA LYS A 179 2.74 0.61 8.59
C LYS A 179 1.56 0.78 9.54
N ALA A 180 1.43 1.95 10.15
CA ALA A 180 0.31 2.30 11.03
C ALA A 180 -1.04 2.28 10.29
N LYS A 181 -1.08 2.72 9.03
CA LYS A 181 -2.30 2.67 8.21
C LYS A 181 -2.73 1.23 7.91
N ILE A 182 -1.80 0.36 7.54
CA ILE A 182 -2.06 -1.07 7.33
C ILE A 182 -2.50 -1.72 8.65
N ALA A 183 -1.83 -1.41 9.76
CA ALA A 183 -2.11 -2.01 11.07
C ALA A 183 -3.51 -1.69 11.61
N LYS A 184 -4.11 -0.56 11.20
CA LYS A 184 -5.49 -0.20 11.55
C LYS A 184 -6.55 -1.09 10.89
N SER A 185 -6.19 -1.87 9.88
CA SER A 185 -7.14 -2.74 9.19
C SER A 185 -7.53 -3.94 10.06
N PRO A 186 -8.79 -4.41 9.98
CA PRO A 186 -9.23 -5.64 10.66
C PRO A 186 -8.41 -6.87 10.23
N GLU A 187 -8.02 -6.95 8.95
CA GLU A 187 -7.24 -8.05 8.38
C GLU A 187 -5.86 -8.15 9.06
N TRP A 188 -5.20 -7.02 9.32
CA TRP A 188 -3.93 -7.00 10.05
C TRP A 188 -4.10 -7.27 11.54
N SER A 189 -5.11 -6.65 12.15
CA SER A 189 -5.39 -6.78 13.59
C SER A 189 -5.67 -8.24 13.97
N SER A 190 -6.53 -8.92 13.20
CA SER A 190 -6.86 -10.33 13.43
C SER A 190 -5.65 -11.25 13.30
N ARG A 191 -4.71 -10.98 12.39
CA ARG A 191 -3.44 -11.71 12.27
C ARG A 191 -2.58 -11.58 13.52
N THR A 192 -2.50 -10.37 14.08
CA THR A 192 -1.66 -10.08 15.26
C THR A 192 -2.26 -10.67 16.54
N SER A 193 -3.60 -10.70 16.63
CA SER A 193 -4.34 -11.39 17.71
C SER A 193 -4.17 -12.92 17.68
N TYR A 194 -3.77 -13.49 16.55
CA TYR A 194 -3.52 -14.92 16.33
C TYR A 194 -2.04 -15.28 16.22
N ALA A 195 -1.12 -14.41 16.68
CA ALA A 195 0.24 -14.83 16.91
C ALA A 195 0.21 -16.05 17.84
N PRO A 196 0.79 -17.22 17.47
CA PRO A 196 0.79 -18.37 18.35
C PRO A 196 1.41 -17.93 19.66
N ARG A 197 0.68 -18.12 20.77
CA ARG A 197 1.28 -18.02 22.10
C ARG A 197 2.58 -18.84 22.04
N PRO A 198 3.73 -18.31 22.49
CA PRO A 198 4.90 -19.16 22.67
C PRO A 198 4.42 -20.37 23.45
N ALA A 199 4.63 -21.56 22.89
CA ALA A 199 4.17 -22.80 23.47
C ALA A 199 4.53 -22.75 24.95
N ALA A 200 3.51 -22.72 25.81
CA ALA A 200 3.74 -22.83 27.24
C ALA A 200 4.55 -24.11 27.38
N GLN A 201 5.82 -23.99 27.81
CA GLN A 201 6.63 -25.13 28.16
C GLN A 201 5.76 -25.98 29.08
N GLN A 202 5.40 -27.17 28.58
CA GLN A 202 4.79 -28.20 29.39
C GLN A 202 5.78 -28.50 30.49
N THR A 203 5.61 -27.86 31.64
CA THR A 203 6.17 -28.35 32.89
C THR A 203 5.50 -29.70 33.11
N SER A 204 6.27 -30.75 32.85
CA SER A 204 5.91 -32.12 33.15
C SER A 204 5.37 -32.21 34.58
N ARG A 205 4.09 -32.55 34.74
CA ARG A 205 3.57 -33.05 36.02
C ARG A 205 4.35 -34.33 36.36
N PRO A 206 4.85 -34.52 37.59
CA PRO A 206 5.35 -35.81 38.00
C PRO A 206 4.21 -36.82 37.96
N ALA A 207 4.50 -38.01 37.42
CA ALA A 207 3.58 -39.12 37.30
C ALA A 207 3.06 -39.55 38.68
N ALA A 208 1.74 -39.76 38.78
CA ALA A 208 1.15 -40.48 39.89
C ALA A 208 1.54 -41.97 39.78
N PRO A 209 1.82 -42.66 40.89
CA PRO A 209 2.18 -44.08 40.85
C PRO A 209 0.99 -44.92 40.38
N ALA A 210 1.27 -45.91 39.54
CA ALA A 210 0.33 -46.91 39.08
C ALA A 210 -0.09 -47.80 40.27
N VAL A 211 -1.39 -47.98 40.45
CA VAL A 211 -1.95 -49.00 41.34
C VAL A 211 -2.19 -50.22 40.47
N GLU A 212 -1.41 -51.28 40.70
CA GLU A 212 -1.64 -52.61 40.14
C GLU A 212 -2.95 -53.17 40.71
N PHE A 213 -3.85 -53.59 39.82
CA PHE A 213 -5.02 -54.37 40.18
C PHE A 213 -4.66 -55.85 40.01
N GLU A 214 -4.49 -56.55 41.13
CA GLU A 214 -4.37 -58.01 41.16
C GLU A 214 -5.74 -58.63 40.83
N GLU A 215 -5.76 -59.46 39.78
CA GLU A 215 -6.90 -60.31 39.41
C GLU A 215 -6.90 -61.56 40.31
N ASP A 216 -7.69 -61.55 41.38
CA ASP A 216 -7.99 -62.76 42.15
C ASP A 216 -9.43 -63.25 41.84
N GLU A 217 -9.45 -64.31 41.04
CA GLU A 217 -10.24 -65.55 41.17
C GLU A 217 -11.69 -65.44 41.72
N ILE A 218 -12.65 -65.58 40.80
CA ILE A 218 -14.06 -65.89 41.10
C ILE A 218 -14.21 -67.42 41.10
N PRO A 219 -14.53 -68.09 42.22
CA PRO A 219 -14.94 -69.48 42.21
C PRO A 219 -16.43 -69.60 41.87
N PHE A 220 -16.78 -70.65 41.12
CA PHE A 220 -18.09 -71.05 40.57
C PHE A 220 -19.36 -70.58 41.30
#